data_AF-A0A9P6KSS6-F1
#
_entry.id   AF-A0A9P6KSS6-F1
#
_cell.length_a   1.000
_cell.length_b   1.000
_cell.length_c   1.000
_cell.angle_alpha   90.00
_cell.angle_beta   90.00
_cell.angle_gamma   90.00
#
_symmetry.space_group_name_H-M   'P 1'
#
loop_
_entity.id
_entity.type
_entity.pdbx_description
1 polymer ?
#
loop_
_entity_poly.entity_id
_entity_poly.type
_entity_poly.pdbx_seq_one_letter_code
_entity_poly.pdbx_strand_id
1 'polypeptide(L)'
;MGVLDLLPHCVSGVYFLYHSDFEKWSFGKLSALREATLALEGGYQHYYMGYYIHSCAKMRYKGEYRPQYVLDPESLTWDPLEGELRALLDKKNYVSLSRERRLKGASQGTGDDAVESPQDDTESGSYSDFPYPTAKEASDAVSDGVSLFDLNIPGVMTEDEIEQHPLGEQRISGRNQIFVAEDLMAWEVGDIRDRSFKGITAEVVAGRPIKNLPDTITVQADGVASQIHQKIADASKFSIHRLRVTKGSDGSPISNANEATVHDTGLRNKSAIDVKDLGPQISWRTVFIVEYLGPILIHPLVYYGRSLIYGSSEAPSELQKITMIMCVLHFLKREYETFFVHRFSIATMRASNIIKNSAHYWILSGINLAYWAYAPWAPTAGKSVPLITYAGIALFAVGEVLNLYTHIVLKNLRRPGTTERGIPRGIGFSLVTCPNYFFEIMAWIGVLLVSRSLSTVLFLVVAGAQMAAWGKKKERRYRKEFGDKYKKKRFAVFPGLV
;
A
#
# COMPACT_ATOMS: atom_id res chain seq x y z
N MET A 1 -26.71 28.34 13.94
CA MET A 1 -26.54 27.56 15.18
C MET A 1 -25.07 27.22 15.32
N GLY A 2 -24.43 27.72 16.38
CA GLY A 2 -23.04 27.40 16.71
C GLY A 2 -22.98 26.27 17.74
N VAL A 3 -22.07 25.32 17.53
CA VAL A 3 -21.74 24.23 18.45
C VAL A 3 -20.35 24.52 18.99
N LEU A 4 -20.26 24.73 20.31
CA LEU A 4 -19.05 25.16 21.00
C LEU A 4 -18.74 24.21 22.15
N ASP A 5 -17.45 23.95 22.37
CA ASP A 5 -16.93 23.30 23.57
C ASP A 5 -16.36 24.36 24.51
N LEU A 6 -16.82 24.37 25.76
CA LEU A 6 -16.31 25.26 26.81
C LEU A 6 -15.30 24.49 27.66
N LEU A 7 -14.03 24.85 27.54
CA LEU A 7 -12.89 24.23 28.23
C LEU A 7 -12.39 25.16 29.34
N PRO A 8 -11.66 24.67 30.36
CA PRO A 8 -11.25 25.47 31.53
C PRO A 8 -10.59 26.83 31.21
N HIS A 9 -9.87 26.93 30.10
CA HIS A 9 -9.17 28.16 29.69
C HIS A 9 -9.53 28.63 28.27
N CYS A 10 -10.46 27.95 27.59
CA CYS A 10 -10.72 28.21 26.18
C CYS A 10 -12.17 27.98 25.76
N VAL A 11 -12.68 28.83 24.87
CA VAL A 11 -13.88 28.55 24.08
C VAL A 11 -13.42 27.96 22.75
N SER A 12 -13.87 26.75 22.41
CA SER A 12 -13.51 26.06 21.17
C SER A 12 -14.70 26.01 20.22
N GLY A 13 -14.58 26.62 19.04
CA GLY A 13 -15.59 26.57 17.99
C GLY A 13 -15.52 25.24 17.23
N VAL A 14 -16.62 24.48 17.22
CA VAL A 14 -16.67 23.16 16.56
C VAL A 14 -17.38 23.25 15.21
N TYR A 15 -18.67 23.60 15.22
CA TYR A 15 -19.48 23.71 14.00
C TYR A 15 -20.31 24.98 14.01
N PHE A 16 -20.41 25.65 12.86
CA PHE A 16 -21.38 26.71 12.64
C PHE A 16 -22.29 26.36 11.46
N LEU A 17 -23.56 26.17 11.76
CA LEU A 17 -24.57 25.67 10.83
C LEU A 17 -25.60 26.77 10.54
N TYR A 18 -25.85 27.04 9.26
CA TYR A 18 -26.88 27.95 8.80
C TYR A 18 -27.39 27.51 7.42
N HIS A 19 -28.59 27.93 7.03
CA HIS A 19 -29.20 27.57 5.75
C HIS A 19 -28.42 28.19 4.57
N SER A 20 -28.26 27.46 3.46
CA SER A 20 -27.44 27.86 2.31
C SER A 20 -27.82 29.21 1.70
N ASP A 21 -29.09 29.60 1.79
CA ASP A 21 -29.61 30.88 1.27
C ASP A 21 -28.90 32.11 1.88
N PHE A 22 -28.26 31.95 3.02
CA PHE A 22 -27.55 33.03 3.73
C PHE A 22 -26.03 33.03 3.51
N GLU A 23 -25.49 32.16 2.65
CA GLU A 23 -24.03 32.04 2.40
C GLU A 23 -23.39 33.38 2.01
N LYS A 24 -24.10 34.19 1.23
CA LYS A 24 -23.65 35.53 0.80
C LYS A 24 -23.34 36.49 1.96
N TRP A 25 -23.93 36.27 3.13
CA TRP A 25 -23.73 37.13 4.31
C TRP A 25 -22.60 36.66 5.23
N SER A 26 -21.97 35.51 4.95
CA SER A 26 -20.81 35.00 5.70
C SER A 26 -21.02 34.97 7.22
N PHE A 27 -22.18 34.49 7.69
CA PHE A 27 -22.53 34.47 9.12
C PHE A 27 -21.52 33.73 10.01
N GLY A 28 -20.66 32.88 9.45
CA GLY A 28 -19.54 32.29 10.19
C GLY A 28 -18.56 33.32 10.75
N LYS A 29 -18.34 34.46 10.08
CA LYS A 29 -17.52 35.56 10.61
C LYS A 29 -18.20 36.24 11.81
N LEU A 30 -19.51 36.45 11.73
CA LEU A 30 -20.29 36.99 12.83
C LEU A 30 -20.30 36.06 14.05
N SER A 31 -20.41 34.74 13.81
CA SER A 31 -20.31 33.73 14.87
C SER A 31 -18.96 33.80 15.57
N ALA A 32 -17.86 33.83 14.81
CA ALA A 32 -16.51 33.94 15.35
C ALA A 32 -16.33 35.17 16.24
N LEU A 33 -16.88 36.33 15.84
CA LEU A 33 -16.87 37.53 16.68
C LEU A 33 -17.66 37.33 17.97
N ARG A 34 -18.86 36.73 17.90
CA ARG A 34 -19.68 36.49 19.09
C ARG A 34 -19.06 35.47 20.03
N GLU A 35 -18.42 34.44 19.50
CA GLU A 35 -17.67 33.43 20.24
C GLU A 35 -16.44 34.04 20.93
N ALA A 36 -15.71 34.93 20.25
CA ALA A 36 -14.63 35.70 20.86
C ALA A 36 -15.14 36.62 21.98
N THR A 37 -16.29 37.28 21.80
CA THR A 37 -16.93 38.06 22.87
C THR A 37 -17.34 37.17 24.04
N LEU A 38 -17.89 35.99 23.78
CA LEU A 38 -18.24 35.01 24.81
C LEU A 38 -17.00 34.57 25.61
N ALA A 39 -15.87 34.36 24.94
CA ALA A 39 -14.61 34.03 25.61
C ALA A 39 -14.18 35.14 26.57
N LEU A 40 -14.31 36.40 26.16
CA LEU A 40 -14.01 37.57 27.00
C LEU A 40 -14.99 37.71 28.17
N GLU A 41 -16.30 37.65 27.90
CA GLU A 41 -17.36 37.75 28.92
C GLU A 41 -17.26 36.63 29.97
N GLY A 42 -16.88 35.42 29.53
CA GLY A 42 -16.70 34.25 30.40
C GLY A 42 -15.35 34.17 31.12
N GLY A 43 -14.45 35.13 30.91
CA GLY A 43 -13.12 35.13 31.53
C GLY A 43 -12.18 34.04 31.01
N TYR A 44 -12.44 33.51 29.81
CA TYR A 44 -11.55 32.54 29.15
C TYR A 44 -10.31 33.25 28.58
N GLN A 45 -9.18 32.55 28.59
CA GLN A 45 -7.91 33.11 28.09
C GLN A 45 -7.83 33.06 26.58
N HIS A 46 -8.45 32.07 25.95
CA HIS A 46 -8.27 31.79 24.53
C HIS A 46 -9.58 31.48 23.82
N TYR A 47 -9.66 31.84 22.55
CA TYR A 47 -10.70 31.38 21.63
C TYR A 47 -10.04 30.54 20.52
N TYR A 48 -10.43 29.26 20.44
CA TYR A 48 -9.87 28.33 19.48
C TYR A 48 -10.81 28.16 18.28
N MET A 49 -10.37 28.66 17.12
CA MET A 49 -11.13 28.64 15.87
C MET A 49 -10.98 27.33 15.08
N GLY A 50 -10.36 26.30 15.67
CA GLY A 50 -9.98 25.07 14.97
C GLY A 50 -8.73 25.22 14.10
N TYR A 51 -8.50 24.25 13.23
CA TYR A 51 -7.35 24.25 12.32
C TYR A 51 -7.28 25.51 11.46
N TYR A 52 -6.05 25.88 11.10
CA TYR A 52 -5.74 26.92 10.12
C TYR A 52 -4.83 26.33 9.03
N ILE A 53 -5.28 26.41 7.79
CA ILE A 53 -4.53 25.98 6.61
C ILE A 53 -4.39 27.19 5.71
N HIS A 54 -3.16 27.71 5.58
CA HIS A 54 -2.91 29.00 4.94
C HIS A 54 -3.31 29.03 3.44
N SER A 55 -3.09 27.93 2.72
CA SER A 55 -3.48 27.78 1.31
C SER A 55 -4.98 27.57 1.10
N CYS A 56 -5.76 27.27 2.15
CA CYS A 56 -7.19 27.02 2.04
C CYS A 56 -8.01 28.31 2.04
N ALA A 57 -8.59 28.66 0.89
CA ALA A 57 -9.40 29.87 0.72
C ALA A 57 -10.56 29.97 1.73
N LYS A 58 -11.21 28.85 2.07
CA LYS A 58 -12.33 28.82 3.04
C LYS A 58 -11.89 29.07 4.48
N MET A 59 -10.61 28.88 4.81
CA MET A 59 -10.08 29.04 6.18
C MET A 59 -9.24 30.31 6.33
N ARG A 60 -8.89 30.97 5.22
CA ARG A 60 -8.06 32.17 5.19
C ARG A 60 -8.63 33.30 6.04
N TYR A 61 -9.95 33.41 6.15
CA TYR A 61 -10.60 34.43 6.98
C TYR A 61 -10.23 34.34 8.47
N LYS A 62 -9.87 33.15 8.97
CA LYS A 62 -9.42 33.00 10.36
C LYS A 62 -8.15 33.80 10.60
N GLY A 63 -7.30 33.93 9.57
CA GLY A 63 -6.07 34.73 9.54
C GLY A 63 -6.28 36.26 9.59
N GLU A 64 -7.52 36.73 9.64
CA GLU A 64 -7.88 38.17 9.66
C GLU A 64 -8.09 38.70 11.08
N TYR A 65 -8.32 37.84 12.08
CA TYR A 65 -8.54 38.24 13.47
C TYR A 65 -7.20 38.46 14.19
N ARG A 66 -7.16 39.43 15.12
CA ARG A 66 -5.96 39.75 15.90
C ARG A 66 -6.28 40.02 17.37
N PRO A 67 -5.38 39.67 18.31
CA PRO A 67 -4.14 38.92 18.09
C PRO A 67 -4.42 37.42 17.79
N GLN A 68 -3.58 36.79 16.97
CA GLN A 68 -3.74 35.38 16.60
C GLN A 68 -2.42 34.62 16.61
N TYR A 69 -2.50 33.39 17.09
CA TYR A 69 -1.37 32.48 17.22
C TYR A 69 -1.70 31.16 16.51
N VAL A 70 -0.68 30.52 15.96
CA VAL A 70 -0.75 29.18 15.35
C VAL A 70 0.23 28.28 16.09
N LEU A 71 -0.19 27.06 16.37
CA LEU A 71 0.63 26.06 17.02
C LEU A 71 1.67 25.53 16.02
N ASP A 72 2.95 25.62 16.38
CA ASP A 72 4.05 25.01 15.64
C ASP A 72 3.91 23.48 15.69
N PRO A 73 3.89 22.78 14.53
CA PRO A 73 3.63 21.35 14.48
C PRO A 73 4.77 20.49 15.04
N GLU A 74 5.99 21.02 15.16
CA GLU A 74 7.15 20.28 15.67
C GLU A 74 7.43 20.59 17.13
N SER A 75 7.45 21.86 17.52
CA SER A 75 7.77 22.26 18.90
C SER A 75 6.55 22.36 19.81
N LEU A 76 5.33 22.32 19.27
CA LEU A 76 4.08 22.55 20.00
C LEU A 76 4.05 23.89 20.74
N THR A 77 4.78 24.89 20.24
CA THR A 77 4.78 26.26 20.74
C THR A 77 3.81 27.13 19.95
N TRP A 78 3.20 28.12 20.58
CA TRP A 78 2.31 29.05 19.91
C TRP A 78 3.08 30.24 19.35
N ASP A 79 3.14 30.38 18.03
CA ASP A 79 3.81 31.50 17.35
C ASP A 79 2.76 32.46 16.75
N PRO A 80 2.98 33.78 16.77
CA PRO A 80 2.08 34.75 16.15
C PRO A 80 1.94 34.52 14.64
N LEU A 81 0.72 34.57 14.12
CA LEU A 81 0.45 34.46 12.68
C LEU A 81 0.73 35.77 11.93
N GLU A 82 1.91 36.33 12.14
CA GLU A 82 2.35 37.61 11.57
C GLU A 82 3.83 37.53 11.20
N GLY A 83 4.32 38.56 10.48
CA GLY A 83 5.73 38.71 10.14
C GLY A 83 6.32 37.48 9.44
N GLU A 84 7.34 36.88 10.07
CA GLU A 84 8.13 35.77 9.53
C GLU A 84 7.27 34.53 9.23
N LEU A 85 6.39 34.12 10.15
CA LEU A 85 5.56 32.92 9.95
C LEU A 85 4.65 33.07 8.73
N ARG A 86 4.01 34.23 8.59
CA ARG A 86 3.11 34.50 7.47
C ARG A 86 3.88 34.53 6.14
N ALA A 87 5.03 35.21 6.10
CA ALA A 87 5.86 35.28 4.90
C ALA A 87 6.40 33.91 4.47
N LEU A 88 6.66 33.01 5.43
CA LEU A 88 7.03 31.63 5.14
C LEU A 88 5.84 30.81 4.65
N LEU A 89 4.67 30.96 5.27
CA LEU A 89 3.44 30.25 4.87
C LEU A 89 2.96 30.68 3.47
N ASP A 90 3.21 31.94 3.06
CA ASP A 90 2.93 32.41 1.70
C ASP A 90 3.82 31.69 0.65
N LYS A 91 4.98 31.15 1.06
CA LYS A 91 5.97 30.51 0.17
C LYS A 91 6.02 28.99 0.28
N LYS A 92 5.71 28.42 1.45
CA LYS A 92 5.85 27.00 1.77
C LYS A 92 4.51 26.43 2.25
N ASN A 93 4.20 25.21 1.81
CA ASN A 93 2.97 24.51 2.22
C ASN A 93 3.03 24.00 3.68
N TYR A 94 4.23 23.75 4.19
CA TYR A 94 4.49 23.35 5.57
C TYR A 94 5.56 24.28 6.17
N VAL A 95 5.29 24.79 7.36
CA VAL A 95 6.21 25.69 8.08
C VAL A 95 6.21 25.32 9.56
N SER A 96 7.40 25.09 10.09
CA SER A 96 7.71 25.09 11.53
C SER A 96 8.75 26.16 11.78
N LEU A 97 8.42 27.17 12.60
CA LEU A 97 9.37 28.22 12.95
C LEU A 97 10.51 27.68 13.80
N SER A 98 10.24 26.67 14.64
CA SER A 98 11.29 26.04 15.42
C SER A 98 12.36 25.40 14.52
N ARG A 99 11.95 24.75 13.43
CA ARG A 99 12.86 24.19 12.43
C ARG A 99 13.64 25.25 11.67
N GLU A 100 12.97 26.30 11.19
CA GLU A 100 13.63 27.39 10.45
C GLU A 100 14.68 28.11 11.32
N ARG A 101 14.40 28.29 12.62
CA ARG A 101 15.36 28.85 13.58
C ARG A 101 16.55 27.90 13.81
N ARG A 102 16.34 26.58 13.95
CA ARG A 102 17.43 25.58 14.07
C ARG A 102 18.32 25.57 12.84
N LEU A 103 17.75 25.62 11.64
CA LEU A 103 18.50 25.64 10.38
C LEU A 103 19.33 26.93 10.23
N LYS A 104 18.75 28.10 10.56
CA LYS A 104 19.49 29.37 10.58
C LYS A 104 20.64 29.35 11.58
N GLY A 105 20.43 28.75 12.76
CA GLY A 105 21.48 28.57 13.78
C GLY A 105 22.62 27.66 13.32
N ALA A 106 22.30 26.53 12.67
CA ALA A 106 23.30 25.61 12.13
C ALA A 106 24.14 26.23 11.00
N SER A 107 23.54 27.10 10.17
CA SER A 107 24.27 27.83 9.13
C SER A 107 25.19 28.97 9.64
N GLN A 108 25.09 29.34 10.93
CA GLN A 108 25.94 30.38 11.55
C GLN A 108 26.97 29.81 12.53
N GLY A 109 26.92 28.52 12.85
CA GLY A 109 27.83 27.86 13.79
C GLY A 109 28.65 26.77 13.11
N THR A 110 29.57 27.12 12.21
CA THR A 110 30.66 26.22 11.81
C THR A 110 31.87 26.47 12.69
N GLY A 111 32.10 25.58 13.65
CA GLY A 111 33.31 25.50 14.47
C GLY A 111 33.24 24.27 15.36
N ASP A 112 33.94 23.22 14.94
CA ASP A 112 34.45 22.05 15.68
C ASP A 112 33.66 21.52 16.89
N ASP A 113 33.07 20.34 16.74
CA ASP A 113 33.52 19.10 17.40
C ASP A 113 32.46 17.98 17.30
N ALA A 114 32.93 16.76 17.06
CA ALA A 114 32.13 15.55 17.02
C ALA A 114 31.65 15.12 18.41
N VAL A 115 30.54 14.36 18.47
CA VAL A 115 30.38 13.05 19.16
C VAL A 115 28.91 12.74 19.52
N GLU A 116 28.57 11.46 19.29
CA GLU A 116 27.50 10.61 19.85
C GLU A 116 26.02 10.76 19.46
N SER A 117 25.55 9.71 18.77
CA SER A 117 24.19 9.18 18.82
C SER A 117 23.80 8.65 20.20
N PRO A 118 22.52 8.73 20.58
CA PRO A 118 21.83 7.53 21.06
C PRO A 118 20.42 7.31 20.47
N GLN A 119 20.23 6.05 20.06
CA GLN A 119 19.05 5.18 20.18
C GLN A 119 17.62 5.73 20.30
N ASP A 120 16.85 5.27 19.32
CA ASP A 120 15.59 4.50 19.41
C ASP A 120 14.23 5.21 19.60
N ASP A 121 13.27 4.55 18.94
CA ASP A 121 11.83 4.59 19.08
C ASP A 121 10.99 5.71 18.44
N THR A 122 10.10 5.20 17.58
CA THR A 122 8.82 5.79 17.14
C THR A 122 8.90 7.07 16.34
N GLU A 123 8.60 6.98 15.04
CA GLU A 123 7.48 7.76 14.51
C GLU A 123 7.06 7.38 13.09
N SER A 124 5.75 7.37 12.92
CA SER A 124 5.04 7.56 11.67
C SER A 124 5.44 8.88 11.02
N GLY A 125 6.46 8.86 10.16
CA GLY A 125 6.83 9.98 9.31
C GLY A 125 6.03 9.99 8.00
N SER A 126 5.25 11.06 7.79
CA SER A 126 4.61 11.39 6.52
C SER A 126 5.68 11.62 5.43
N TYR A 127 5.76 10.72 4.45
CA TYR A 127 6.63 10.85 3.27
C TYR A 127 6.13 11.92 2.28
N SER A 128 6.14 13.21 2.64
CA SER A 128 5.70 14.26 1.69
C SER A 128 6.52 15.54 1.62
N ASP A 129 7.51 15.77 2.49
CA ASP A 129 8.04 17.14 2.70
C ASP A 129 9.50 17.38 2.28
N PHE A 130 10.04 16.57 1.37
CA PHE A 130 11.23 16.97 0.61
C PHE A 130 10.78 17.35 -0.81
N PRO A 131 11.04 18.57 -1.30
CA PRO A 131 11.02 18.77 -2.75
C PRO A 131 12.03 17.79 -3.31
N TYR A 132 11.55 16.86 -4.13
CA TYR A 132 12.40 15.90 -4.78
C TYR A 132 13.48 16.66 -5.55
N PRO A 133 14.77 16.40 -5.30
CA PRO A 133 15.83 17.09 -6.00
C PRO A 133 15.62 16.84 -7.49
N THR A 134 15.64 17.91 -8.29
CA THR A 134 15.63 17.76 -9.74
C THR A 134 16.83 16.91 -10.15
N ALA A 135 16.73 16.20 -11.28
CA ALA A 135 17.85 15.35 -11.76
C ALA A 135 19.18 16.11 -11.85
N LYS A 136 19.14 17.44 -12.04
CA LYS A 136 20.30 18.31 -12.02
C LYS A 136 20.86 18.54 -10.61
N GLU A 137 20.02 18.90 -9.65
CA GLU A 137 20.42 19.08 -8.25
C GLU A 137 20.94 17.77 -7.63
N ALA A 138 20.36 16.64 -8.03
CA ALA A 138 20.85 15.32 -7.68
C ALA A 138 22.24 15.03 -8.26
N SER A 139 22.46 15.36 -9.54
CA SER A 139 23.77 15.19 -10.19
C SER A 139 24.86 16.04 -9.53
N ASP A 140 24.53 17.28 -9.16
CA ASP A 140 25.45 18.20 -8.49
C ASP A 140 25.79 17.67 -7.08
N ALA A 141 24.78 17.22 -6.30
CA ALA A 141 24.99 16.64 -4.98
C ALA A 141 25.80 15.32 -5.00
N VAL A 142 25.60 14.47 -6.01
CA VAL A 142 26.43 13.26 -6.22
C VAL A 142 27.87 13.63 -6.55
N SER A 143 28.07 14.68 -7.35
CA SER A 143 29.41 15.20 -7.68
C SER A 143 30.14 15.74 -6.44
N ASP A 144 29.39 16.32 -5.50
CA ASP A 144 29.88 16.80 -4.19
C ASP A 144 30.04 15.68 -3.15
N GLY A 145 29.69 14.44 -3.50
CA GLY A 145 29.96 13.24 -2.72
C GLY A 145 28.83 12.74 -1.83
N VAL A 146 27.61 13.23 -2.04
CA VAL A 146 26.39 12.65 -1.45
C VAL A 146 25.99 11.39 -2.21
N SER A 147 25.61 10.31 -1.52
CA SER A 147 25.16 9.10 -2.22
C SER A 147 23.82 9.31 -2.92
N LEU A 148 23.64 8.68 -4.08
CA LEU A 148 22.37 8.68 -4.81
C LEU A 148 21.21 8.07 -3.98
N PHE A 149 21.51 7.22 -3.01
CA PHE A 149 20.51 6.60 -2.13
C PHE A 149 20.01 7.54 -1.02
N ASP A 150 20.84 8.52 -0.61
CA ASP A 150 20.48 9.54 0.37
C ASP A 150 19.66 10.68 -0.26
N LEU A 151 19.86 10.87 -1.57
CA LEU A 151 19.06 11.75 -2.40
C LEU A 151 17.79 10.98 -2.77
N ASN A 152 16.71 11.19 -2.02
CA ASN A 152 15.41 10.52 -2.19
C ASN A 152 14.74 10.85 -3.55
N ILE A 153 15.39 10.55 -4.68
CA ILE A 153 15.03 10.96 -6.03
C ILE A 153 13.90 10.05 -6.54
N PRO A 154 12.76 10.62 -6.99
CA PRO A 154 11.70 9.86 -7.62
C PRO A 154 12.23 9.14 -8.85
N GLY A 155 12.00 7.83 -8.89
CA GLY A 155 12.37 7.01 -10.05
C GLY A 155 13.66 6.21 -9.89
N VAL A 156 14.55 6.60 -8.97
CA VAL A 156 15.75 5.83 -8.63
C VAL A 156 15.35 4.55 -7.88
N MET A 157 16.13 3.48 -8.05
CA MET A 157 15.92 2.24 -7.28
C MET A 157 16.27 2.46 -5.81
N THR A 158 15.44 1.97 -4.89
CA THR A 158 15.76 2.02 -3.46
C THR A 158 16.87 1.01 -3.12
N GLU A 159 17.48 1.14 -1.95
CA GLU A 159 18.51 0.21 -1.48
C GLU A 159 18.02 -1.23 -1.49
N ASP A 160 16.85 -1.50 -0.90
CA ASP A 160 16.20 -2.82 -0.93
C ASP A 160 16.00 -3.38 -2.35
N GLU A 161 15.77 -2.50 -3.35
CA GLU A 161 15.58 -2.89 -4.74
C GLU A 161 16.91 -3.23 -5.41
N ILE A 162 17.98 -2.54 -5.02
CA ILE A 162 19.37 -2.72 -5.48
C ILE A 162 20.02 -3.95 -4.87
N GLU A 163 19.81 -4.22 -3.58
CA GLU A 163 20.30 -5.45 -2.94
C GLU A 163 19.71 -6.72 -3.59
N GLN A 164 18.47 -6.63 -4.08
CA GLN A 164 17.80 -7.72 -4.79
C GLN A 164 18.11 -7.74 -6.30
N HIS A 165 18.90 -6.78 -6.79
CA HIS A 165 19.32 -6.72 -8.18
C HIS A 165 20.59 -7.56 -8.35
N PRO A 166 20.73 -8.33 -9.45
CA PRO A 166 21.98 -9.03 -9.77
C PRO A 166 23.05 -8.01 -10.19
N LEU A 167 23.62 -7.31 -9.20
CA LEU A 167 24.67 -6.32 -9.39
C LEU A 167 25.96 -6.98 -9.88
N GLY A 168 26.26 -8.21 -9.43
CA GLY A 168 27.44 -8.97 -9.83
C GLY A 168 27.49 -9.28 -11.32
N GLU A 169 26.34 -9.56 -11.93
CA GLU A 169 26.21 -9.88 -13.36
C GLU A 169 26.33 -8.66 -14.29
N GLN A 170 26.47 -7.44 -13.73
CA GLN A 170 26.57 -6.24 -14.54
C GLN A 170 27.86 -6.21 -15.35
N ARG A 171 27.74 -5.90 -16.64
CA ARG A 171 28.88 -5.77 -17.54
C ARG A 171 29.44 -4.36 -17.46
N ILE A 172 30.64 -4.23 -16.94
CA ILE A 172 31.36 -2.96 -16.78
C ILE A 172 32.39 -2.85 -17.90
N SER A 173 32.36 -1.73 -18.63
CA SER A 173 33.32 -1.45 -19.70
C SER A 173 34.52 -0.68 -19.14
N GLY A 174 35.73 -1.22 -19.29
CA GLY A 174 36.97 -0.58 -18.85
C GLY A 174 38.13 -0.86 -19.81
N ARG A 175 38.92 0.18 -20.16
CA ARG A 175 40.12 0.09 -21.02
C ARG A 175 40.01 -0.91 -22.20
N ASN A 176 38.96 -0.77 -23.01
CA ASN A 176 38.69 -1.61 -24.19
C ASN A 176 38.31 -3.09 -23.92
N GLN A 177 37.97 -3.45 -22.69
CA GLN A 177 37.46 -4.78 -22.32
C GLN A 177 36.16 -4.66 -21.50
N ILE A 178 35.37 -5.73 -21.53
CA ILE A 178 34.13 -5.84 -20.75
C ILE A 178 34.38 -6.86 -19.66
N PHE A 179 34.18 -6.45 -18.41
CA PHE A 179 34.30 -7.30 -17.23
C PHE A 179 32.90 -7.53 -16.64
N VAL A 180 32.68 -8.70 -16.05
CA VAL A 180 31.51 -8.94 -15.20
C VAL A 180 31.87 -8.39 -13.82
N ALA A 181 30.93 -7.70 -13.16
CA ALA A 181 31.23 -6.93 -11.95
C ALA A 181 31.74 -7.81 -10.79
N GLU A 182 31.22 -9.04 -10.67
CA GLU A 182 31.67 -10.03 -9.67
C GLU A 182 33.10 -10.56 -9.90
N ASP A 183 33.60 -10.50 -11.13
CA ASP A 183 34.98 -10.91 -11.47
C ASP A 183 36.03 -9.89 -11.01
N LEU A 184 35.60 -8.73 -10.50
CA LEU A 184 36.50 -7.71 -9.98
C LEU A 184 36.96 -8.11 -8.57
N MET A 185 38.28 -8.16 -8.37
CA MET A 185 38.93 -8.51 -7.10
C MET A 185 38.40 -7.75 -5.87
N ALA A 186 37.84 -6.56 -6.05
CA ALA A 186 37.32 -5.71 -4.98
C ALA A 186 35.78 -5.82 -4.78
N TRP A 187 35.09 -6.70 -5.51
CA TRP A 187 33.63 -6.82 -5.50
C TRP A 187 33.09 -7.34 -4.17
N GLU A 188 33.69 -8.41 -3.64
CA GLU A 188 33.23 -9.09 -2.42
C GLU A 188 33.44 -8.27 -1.13
N VAL A 189 34.36 -7.31 -1.15
CA VAL A 189 34.71 -6.49 0.03
C VAL A 189 33.88 -5.20 0.10
N GLY A 190 33.23 -4.80 -1.01
CA GLY A 190 32.50 -3.54 -1.09
C GLY A 190 31.08 -3.59 -0.51
N ASP A 191 30.64 -2.45 0.03
CA ASP A 191 29.24 -2.15 0.35
C ASP A 191 28.58 -1.32 -0.76
N ILE A 192 27.24 -1.34 -0.84
CA ILE A 192 26.45 -0.55 -1.77
C ILE A 192 26.41 0.94 -1.43
N ARG A 193 26.65 1.32 -0.16
CA ARG A 193 26.68 2.71 0.32
C ARG A 193 28.08 3.34 0.28
N ASP A 194 29.11 2.51 0.24
CA ASP A 194 30.49 3.00 0.21
C ASP A 194 30.92 3.34 -1.22
N ARG A 195 31.96 4.18 -1.36
CA ARG A 195 32.61 4.48 -2.66
C ARG A 195 33.41 3.31 -3.26
N SER A 196 33.06 2.08 -2.88
CA SER A 196 33.61 0.85 -3.45
C SER A 196 33.13 0.64 -4.89
N PHE A 197 33.78 -0.25 -5.64
CA PHE A 197 33.29 -0.64 -6.98
C PHE A 197 31.84 -1.13 -6.96
N LYS A 198 31.43 -1.79 -5.87
CA LYS A 198 30.06 -2.28 -5.68
C LYS A 198 29.07 -1.13 -5.47
N GLY A 199 29.41 -0.13 -4.65
CA GLY A 199 28.57 1.06 -4.44
C GLY A 199 28.46 1.94 -5.66
N ILE A 200 29.56 2.17 -6.39
CA ILE A 200 29.52 2.90 -7.67
C ILE A 200 28.64 2.16 -8.69
N THR A 201 28.77 0.84 -8.78
CA THR A 201 27.93 0.03 -9.67
C THR A 201 26.46 0.05 -9.23
N ALA A 202 26.20 0.03 -7.92
CA ALA A 202 24.86 0.14 -7.35
C ALA A 202 24.20 1.47 -7.70
N GLU A 203 24.88 2.61 -7.53
CA GLU A 203 24.36 3.93 -7.89
C GLU A 203 24.11 4.08 -9.39
N VAL A 204 25.04 3.58 -10.23
CA VAL A 204 24.89 3.61 -11.70
C VAL A 204 23.69 2.76 -12.15
N VAL A 205 23.48 1.60 -11.52
CA VAL A 205 22.31 0.76 -11.79
C VAL A 205 21.04 1.43 -11.28
N ALA A 206 21.08 2.07 -10.11
CA ALA A 206 19.93 2.76 -9.51
C ALA A 206 19.47 3.98 -10.32
N GLY A 207 20.42 4.72 -10.90
CA GLY A 207 20.17 5.90 -11.74
C GLY A 207 20.15 5.61 -13.25
N ARG A 208 20.16 4.33 -13.67
CA ARG A 208 20.31 3.99 -15.10
C ARG A 208 19.14 4.57 -15.91
N PRO A 209 19.42 5.42 -16.91
CA PRO A 209 18.36 6.07 -17.67
C PRO A 209 17.57 5.04 -18.49
N ILE A 210 16.26 5.25 -18.61
CA ILE A 210 15.41 4.45 -19.48
C ILE A 210 15.83 4.74 -20.94
N LYS A 211 16.25 3.71 -21.64
CA LYS A 211 16.68 3.82 -23.04
C LYS A 211 15.56 4.40 -23.90
N ASN A 212 15.88 5.40 -24.73
CA ASN A 212 14.95 6.08 -25.63
C ASN A 212 13.75 6.77 -24.94
N LEU A 213 13.88 7.14 -23.67
CA LEU A 213 12.87 7.96 -23.01
C LEU A 213 12.83 9.35 -23.66
N PRO A 214 11.66 9.84 -24.10
CA PRO A 214 11.57 11.16 -24.72
C PRO A 214 11.67 12.27 -23.67
N ASP A 215 12.42 13.33 -23.96
CA ASP A 215 12.56 14.49 -23.06
C ASP A 215 11.24 15.26 -22.88
N THR A 216 10.38 15.24 -23.90
CA THR A 216 9.05 15.87 -23.86
C THR A 216 8.02 15.04 -24.60
N ILE A 217 6.77 15.09 -24.13
CA ILE A 217 5.61 14.52 -24.83
C ILE A 217 4.53 15.59 -24.97
N THR A 218 3.84 15.58 -26.11
CA THR A 218 2.68 16.46 -26.33
C THR A 218 1.41 15.64 -26.19
N VAL A 219 0.50 16.00 -25.29
CA VAL A 219 -0.80 15.35 -25.09
C VAL A 219 -1.90 16.40 -25.04
N GLN A 220 -3.12 16.03 -25.47
CA GLN A 220 -4.27 16.91 -25.38
C GLN A 220 -4.80 16.93 -23.94
N ALA A 221 -5.18 18.11 -23.44
CA ALA A 221 -5.60 18.28 -22.05
C ALA A 221 -6.92 17.56 -21.72
N ASP A 222 -7.84 17.53 -22.68
CA ASP A 222 -9.11 16.80 -22.68
C ASP A 222 -8.94 15.32 -23.08
N GLY A 223 -7.75 14.92 -23.54
CA GLY A 223 -7.41 13.55 -23.84
C GLY A 223 -7.37 12.66 -22.59
N VAL A 224 -7.45 11.34 -22.81
CA VAL A 224 -7.41 10.34 -21.73
C VAL A 224 -6.00 10.24 -21.16
N ALA A 225 -5.86 10.17 -19.83
CA ALA A 225 -4.55 10.13 -19.15
C ALA A 225 -3.68 8.93 -19.56
N SER A 226 -4.27 7.81 -19.98
CA SER A 226 -3.56 6.63 -20.50
C SER A 226 -2.73 6.94 -21.76
N GLN A 227 -3.05 8.00 -22.52
CA GLN A 227 -2.26 8.45 -23.66
C GLN A 227 -0.82 8.84 -23.27
N ILE A 228 -0.62 9.34 -22.04
CA ILE A 228 0.71 9.64 -21.50
C ILE A 228 1.54 8.35 -21.48
N HIS A 229 0.99 7.29 -20.89
CA HIS A 229 1.66 6.00 -20.80
C HIS A 229 1.92 5.39 -22.17
N GLN A 230 0.96 5.48 -23.10
CA GLN A 230 1.12 4.98 -24.47
C GLN A 230 2.26 5.69 -25.22
N LYS A 231 2.31 7.03 -25.18
CA LYS A 231 3.36 7.79 -25.88
C LYS A 231 4.76 7.51 -25.33
N ILE A 232 4.88 7.39 -24.00
CA ILE A 232 6.14 7.04 -23.37
C ILE A 232 6.55 5.61 -23.75
N ALA A 233 5.62 4.65 -23.74
CA ALA A 233 5.88 3.28 -24.14
C ALA A 233 6.30 3.16 -25.61
N ASP A 234 5.62 3.86 -26.53
CA ASP A 234 5.91 3.83 -27.97
C ASP A 234 7.29 4.40 -28.30
N ALA A 235 7.69 5.46 -27.59
CA ALA A 235 9.01 6.09 -27.73
C ALA A 235 10.12 5.23 -27.11
N SER A 236 9.93 4.79 -25.87
CA SER A 236 10.93 4.04 -25.12
C SER A 236 11.04 2.56 -25.52
N LYS A 237 10.05 2.03 -26.28
CA LYS A 237 9.91 0.61 -26.67
C LYS A 237 9.71 -0.35 -25.48
N PHE A 238 9.30 0.18 -24.32
CA PHE A 238 8.90 -0.63 -23.17
C PHE A 238 7.39 -0.84 -23.13
N SER A 239 6.95 -1.91 -22.47
CA SER A 239 5.52 -2.12 -22.22
C SER A 239 4.98 -1.07 -21.26
N ILE A 240 3.78 -0.57 -21.54
CA ILE A 240 3.00 0.33 -20.70
C ILE A 240 2.89 -0.20 -19.25
N HIS A 241 2.81 -1.51 -19.06
CA HIS A 241 2.70 -2.12 -17.74
C HIS A 241 4.01 -2.12 -16.94
N ARG A 242 5.15 -2.03 -17.62
CA ARG A 242 6.49 -2.01 -17.03
C ARG A 242 6.88 -0.61 -16.54
N LEU A 243 6.25 0.42 -17.07
CA LEU A 243 6.55 1.80 -16.71
C LEU A 243 5.58 2.30 -15.64
N ARG A 244 6.13 2.84 -14.56
CA ARG A 244 5.38 3.66 -13.59
C ARG A 244 5.60 5.12 -13.95
N VAL A 245 4.50 5.85 -14.13
CA VAL A 245 4.54 7.30 -14.39
C VAL A 245 3.98 8.03 -13.17
N THR A 246 4.75 8.95 -12.62
CA THR A 246 4.38 9.81 -11.48
C THR A 246 4.47 11.28 -11.86
N LYS A 247 3.72 12.14 -11.18
CA LYS A 247 3.85 13.58 -11.37
C LYS A 247 5.10 14.06 -10.64
N GLY A 248 5.91 14.88 -11.31
CA GLY A 248 7.08 15.48 -10.67
C GLY A 248 6.73 16.49 -9.58
N SER A 249 5.48 16.97 -9.52
CA SER A 249 5.03 17.95 -8.52
C SER A 249 4.84 17.36 -7.11
N ASP A 250 4.35 16.13 -7.03
CA ASP A 250 3.91 15.52 -5.76
C ASP A 250 4.22 14.01 -5.67
N GLY A 251 4.89 13.43 -6.67
CA GLY A 251 5.18 12.00 -6.74
C GLY A 251 3.93 11.11 -6.91
N SER A 252 2.74 11.70 -7.08
CA SER A 252 1.51 10.91 -7.16
C SER A 252 1.43 10.13 -8.47
N PRO A 253 0.96 8.87 -8.44
CA PRO A 253 0.91 8.02 -9.64
C PRO A 253 -0.16 8.51 -10.61
N ILE A 254 0.20 8.56 -11.90
CA ILE A 254 -0.74 8.82 -12.99
C ILE A 254 -1.36 7.49 -13.41
N SER A 255 -2.69 7.38 -13.31
CA SER A 255 -3.40 6.16 -13.68
C SER A 255 -3.25 5.86 -15.17
N ASN A 256 -3.00 4.59 -15.48
CA ASN A 256 -3.02 4.05 -16.84
C ASN A 256 -4.44 3.57 -17.25
N ALA A 257 -5.45 3.84 -16.43
CA ALA A 257 -6.84 3.53 -16.76
C ALA A 257 -7.47 4.65 -17.59
N ASN A 258 -8.46 4.30 -18.42
CA ASN A 258 -9.23 5.26 -19.23
C ASN A 258 -10.29 6.01 -18.41
N GLU A 259 -9.99 6.35 -17.16
CA GLU A 259 -10.95 6.83 -16.16
C GLU A 259 -10.85 8.33 -15.91
N ALA A 260 -9.74 8.98 -16.31
CA ALA A 260 -9.47 10.38 -16.05
C ALA A 260 -8.87 11.05 -17.30
N THR A 261 -9.17 12.33 -17.50
CA THR A 261 -8.49 13.14 -18.52
C THR A 261 -7.12 13.59 -18.01
N VAL A 262 -6.24 14.01 -18.91
CA VAL A 262 -4.94 14.61 -18.54
C VAL A 262 -5.16 15.81 -17.61
N HIS A 263 -6.17 16.63 -17.87
CA HIS A 263 -6.50 17.78 -17.02
C HIS A 263 -6.92 17.38 -15.60
N ASP A 264 -7.70 16.31 -15.44
CA ASP A 264 -8.17 15.79 -14.14
C ASP A 264 -7.02 15.28 -13.26
N THR A 265 -5.92 14.85 -13.88
CA THR A 265 -4.71 14.47 -13.13
C THR A 265 -4.02 15.68 -12.48
N GLY A 266 -4.38 16.92 -12.86
CA GLY A 266 -3.72 18.13 -12.38
C GLY A 266 -2.46 18.50 -13.18
N LEU A 267 -2.09 17.72 -14.20
CA LEU A 267 -1.02 18.08 -15.12
C LEU A 267 -1.44 19.28 -15.98
N ARG A 268 -0.48 20.17 -16.26
CA ARG A 268 -0.61 21.39 -17.06
C ARG A 268 0.52 21.46 -18.07
N ASN A 269 0.51 22.51 -18.88
CA ASN A 269 1.58 22.74 -19.86
C ASN A 269 2.93 22.82 -19.14
N LYS A 270 3.94 22.10 -19.66
CA LYS A 270 5.27 21.97 -19.07
C LYS A 270 5.33 21.36 -17.66
N SER A 271 4.31 20.62 -17.23
CA SER A 271 4.42 19.83 -16.01
C SER A 271 5.49 18.73 -16.14
N ALA A 272 6.28 18.55 -15.08
CA ALA A 272 7.23 17.45 -14.99
C ALA A 272 6.52 16.13 -14.69
N ILE A 273 6.99 15.05 -15.31
CA ILE A 273 6.58 13.67 -15.04
C ILE A 273 7.83 12.82 -14.88
N ASP A 274 7.78 11.89 -13.93
CA ASP A 274 8.87 10.93 -13.71
C ASP A 274 8.43 9.57 -14.20
N VAL A 275 9.37 8.84 -14.82
CA VAL A 275 9.12 7.52 -15.38
C VAL A 275 10.09 6.53 -14.75
N LYS A 276 9.57 5.52 -14.06
CA LYS A 276 10.35 4.44 -13.45
C LYS A 276 10.10 3.12 -14.19
N ASP A 277 11.17 2.42 -14.52
CA ASP A 277 11.10 1.05 -15.00
C ASP A 277 10.97 0.07 -13.82
N LEU A 278 9.84 -0.65 -13.74
CA LEU A 278 9.56 -1.64 -12.70
C LEU A 278 10.16 -3.03 -12.98
N GLY A 279 10.87 -3.19 -14.11
CA GLY A 279 11.38 -4.46 -14.60
C GLY A 279 10.29 -5.37 -15.21
N PRO A 280 10.62 -6.62 -15.57
CA PRO A 280 9.67 -7.56 -16.16
C PRO A 280 8.40 -7.72 -15.32
N GLN A 281 7.25 -7.57 -15.97
CA GLN A 281 5.93 -7.61 -15.33
C GLN A 281 5.13 -8.82 -15.78
N ILE A 282 4.32 -9.35 -14.88
CA ILE A 282 3.36 -10.42 -15.14
C ILE A 282 1.97 -10.01 -14.66
N SER A 283 0.92 -10.45 -15.36
CA SER A 283 -0.45 -10.09 -14.98
C SER A 283 -0.86 -10.77 -13.67
N TRP A 284 -1.60 -10.05 -12.82
CA TRP A 284 -2.14 -10.64 -11.58
C TRP A 284 -3.02 -11.86 -11.86
N ARG A 285 -3.76 -11.84 -12.98
CA ARG A 285 -4.56 -12.99 -13.42
C ARG A 285 -3.70 -14.23 -13.63
N THR A 286 -2.59 -14.08 -14.37
CA THR A 286 -1.63 -15.18 -14.60
C THR A 286 -1.03 -15.67 -13.29
N VAL A 287 -0.69 -14.76 -12.39
CA VAL A 287 -0.12 -15.11 -11.08
C VAL A 287 -1.08 -15.96 -10.27
N PHE A 288 -2.35 -15.55 -10.13
CA PHE A 288 -3.35 -16.33 -9.40
C PHE A 288 -3.60 -17.70 -10.04
N ILE A 289 -3.60 -17.79 -11.38
CA ILE A 289 -3.71 -19.08 -12.08
C ILE A 289 -2.54 -19.99 -11.71
N VAL A 290 -1.30 -19.49 -11.74
CA VAL A 290 -0.13 -20.32 -11.40
C VAL A 290 -0.13 -20.69 -9.92
N GLU A 291 -0.51 -19.78 -9.03
CA GLU A 291 -0.62 -20.02 -7.59
C GLU A 291 -1.60 -21.15 -7.27
N TYR A 292 -2.79 -21.14 -7.88
CA TYR A 292 -3.87 -22.11 -7.60
C TYR A 292 -3.74 -23.41 -8.39
N LEU A 293 -3.10 -23.39 -9.55
CA LEU A 293 -2.80 -24.60 -10.34
C LEU A 293 -1.97 -25.62 -9.54
N GLY A 294 -1.05 -25.15 -8.68
CA GLY A 294 -0.22 -26.03 -7.85
C GLY A 294 -1.03 -27.01 -7.02
N PRO A 295 -1.83 -26.55 -6.04
CA PRO A 295 -2.71 -27.43 -5.27
C PRO A 295 -3.65 -28.28 -6.12
N ILE A 296 -4.21 -27.75 -7.22
CA ILE A 296 -5.09 -28.51 -8.15
C ILE A 296 -4.37 -29.74 -8.71
N LEU A 297 -3.08 -29.63 -9.03
CA LEU A 297 -2.29 -30.74 -9.57
C LEU A 297 -1.71 -31.64 -8.47
N ILE A 298 -1.20 -31.04 -7.40
CA ILE A 298 -0.48 -31.76 -6.33
C ILE A 298 -1.43 -32.69 -5.56
N HIS A 299 -2.66 -32.25 -5.25
CA HIS A 299 -3.59 -33.07 -4.49
C HIS A 299 -3.94 -34.40 -5.19
N PRO A 300 -4.39 -34.42 -6.46
CA PRO A 300 -4.60 -35.65 -7.21
C PRO A 300 -3.31 -36.46 -7.41
N LEU A 301 -2.18 -35.79 -7.72
CA LEU A 301 -0.91 -36.47 -7.95
C LEU A 301 -0.48 -37.27 -6.73
N VAL A 302 -0.54 -36.69 -5.53
CA VAL A 302 -0.17 -37.39 -4.29
C VAL A 302 -1.21 -38.44 -3.93
N TYR A 303 -2.51 -38.17 -4.13
CA TYR A 303 -3.60 -39.11 -3.82
C TYR A 303 -3.56 -40.38 -4.69
N TYR A 304 -3.36 -40.24 -6.00
CA TYR A 304 -3.25 -41.40 -6.91
C TYR A 304 -1.85 -42.00 -6.89
N GLY A 305 -0.81 -41.20 -6.63
CA GLY A 305 0.58 -41.63 -6.48
C GLY A 305 0.93 -42.27 -5.13
N ARG A 306 -0.06 -42.60 -4.30
CA ARG A 306 0.16 -43.13 -2.94
C ARG A 306 1.07 -44.36 -2.89
N SER A 307 0.97 -45.27 -3.85
CA SER A 307 1.82 -46.47 -3.87
C SER A 307 3.29 -46.14 -4.08
N LEU A 308 3.59 -45.13 -4.90
CA LEU A 308 4.95 -44.67 -5.15
C LEU A 308 5.50 -43.85 -3.99
N ILE A 309 4.68 -42.98 -3.40
CA ILE A 309 5.11 -42.02 -2.37
C ILE A 309 5.24 -42.68 -0.99
N TYR A 310 4.31 -43.57 -0.63
CA TYR A 310 4.25 -44.19 0.70
C TYR A 310 4.56 -45.68 0.71
N GLY A 311 4.79 -46.30 -0.45
CA GLY A 311 5.05 -47.73 -0.55
C GLY A 311 3.85 -48.62 -0.17
N SER A 312 2.63 -48.06 -0.13
CA SER A 312 1.43 -48.79 0.29
C SER A 312 0.52 -49.12 -0.89
N SER A 313 0.08 -50.37 -0.95
CA SER A 313 -0.92 -50.85 -1.93
C SER A 313 -2.36 -50.77 -1.39
N GLU A 314 -2.56 -50.25 -0.18
CA GLU A 314 -3.89 -50.11 0.40
C GLU A 314 -4.72 -49.07 -0.35
N ALA A 315 -5.99 -49.38 -0.58
CA ALA A 315 -6.92 -48.45 -1.20
C ALA A 315 -7.09 -47.20 -0.31
N PRO A 316 -7.16 -45.98 -0.90
CA PRO A 316 -7.37 -44.77 -0.14
C PRO A 316 -8.73 -44.78 0.56
N SER A 317 -8.80 -44.20 1.76
CA SER A 317 -10.04 -44.14 2.52
C SER A 317 -11.05 -43.16 1.89
N GLU A 318 -12.33 -43.32 2.23
CA GLU A 318 -13.39 -42.38 1.83
C GLU A 318 -13.10 -40.95 2.30
N LEU A 319 -12.57 -40.77 3.52
CA LEU A 319 -12.24 -39.43 4.03
C LEU A 319 -11.07 -38.79 3.28
N GLN A 320 -10.08 -39.59 2.85
CA GLN A 320 -8.97 -39.11 2.02
C GLN A 320 -9.50 -38.64 0.66
N LYS A 321 -10.41 -39.40 0.07
CA LYS A 321 -11.08 -39.04 -1.18
C LYS A 321 -11.88 -37.74 -1.03
N ILE A 322 -12.70 -37.62 0.01
CA ILE A 322 -13.51 -36.43 0.28
C ILE A 322 -12.61 -35.21 0.51
N THR A 323 -11.54 -35.36 1.30
CA THR A 323 -10.58 -34.27 1.56
C THR A 323 -9.90 -33.81 0.26
N MET A 324 -9.50 -34.74 -0.61
CA MET A 324 -8.95 -34.40 -1.93
C MET A 324 -9.97 -33.64 -2.79
N ILE A 325 -11.22 -34.11 -2.85
CA ILE A 325 -12.28 -33.42 -3.60
C ILE A 325 -12.49 -32.00 -3.06
N MET A 326 -12.58 -31.83 -1.73
CA MET A 326 -12.78 -30.51 -1.11
C MET A 326 -11.63 -29.55 -1.43
N CYS A 327 -10.38 -29.97 -1.27
CA CYS A 327 -9.22 -29.13 -1.59
C CYS A 327 -9.20 -28.75 -3.08
N VAL A 328 -9.41 -29.71 -3.98
CA VAL A 328 -9.43 -29.44 -5.43
C VAL A 328 -10.60 -28.52 -5.80
N LEU A 329 -11.79 -28.75 -5.24
CA LEU A 329 -12.97 -27.89 -5.49
C LEU A 329 -12.74 -26.46 -5.00
N HIS A 330 -12.12 -26.28 -3.83
CA HIS A 330 -11.75 -24.94 -3.34
C HIS A 330 -10.91 -24.21 -4.39
N PHE A 331 -9.79 -24.80 -4.84
CA PHE A 331 -8.90 -24.15 -5.80
C PHE A 331 -9.50 -24.02 -7.20
N LEU A 332 -10.28 -24.97 -7.70
CA LEU A 332 -11.00 -24.83 -8.97
C LEU A 332 -12.00 -23.66 -8.93
N LYS A 333 -12.67 -23.47 -7.79
CA LYS A 333 -13.53 -22.31 -7.59
C LYS A 333 -12.71 -21.02 -7.52
N ARG A 334 -11.53 -21.00 -6.89
CA ARG A 334 -10.61 -19.84 -6.91
C ARG A 334 -10.10 -19.50 -8.32
N GLU A 335 -9.86 -20.51 -9.15
CA GLU A 335 -9.56 -20.33 -10.58
C GLU A 335 -10.75 -19.70 -11.30
N TYR A 336 -11.95 -20.28 -11.16
CA TYR A 336 -13.17 -19.72 -11.74
C TYR A 336 -13.38 -18.25 -11.34
N GLU A 337 -13.18 -17.90 -10.07
CA GLU A 337 -13.24 -16.52 -9.59
C GLU A 337 -12.19 -15.63 -10.28
N THR A 338 -10.98 -16.14 -10.47
CA THR A 338 -9.89 -15.43 -11.16
C THR A 338 -10.20 -15.19 -12.64
N PHE A 339 -10.86 -16.13 -13.32
CA PHE A 339 -11.24 -15.95 -14.73
C PHE A 339 -12.45 -15.01 -14.91
N PHE A 340 -13.45 -15.08 -14.03
CA PHE A 340 -14.78 -14.51 -14.32
C PHE A 340 -15.29 -13.49 -13.29
N VAL A 341 -14.73 -13.45 -12.08
CA VAL A 341 -15.23 -12.62 -10.97
C VAL A 341 -14.26 -11.48 -10.62
N HIS A 342 -12.98 -11.78 -10.42
CA HIS A 342 -12.00 -10.81 -9.95
C HIS A 342 -11.76 -9.66 -10.95
N ARG A 343 -11.67 -8.44 -10.41
CA ARG A 343 -11.28 -7.22 -11.13
C ARG A 343 -10.10 -6.57 -10.41
N PHE A 344 -8.92 -6.66 -11.00
CA PHE A 344 -7.69 -6.12 -10.41
C PHE A 344 -7.62 -4.60 -10.60
N SER A 345 -7.17 -3.85 -9.60
CA SER A 345 -6.91 -2.39 -9.73
C SER A 345 -5.56 -2.10 -10.36
N ILE A 346 -4.59 -2.98 -10.13
CA ILE A 346 -3.27 -2.92 -10.74
C ILE A 346 -3.21 -4.14 -11.66
N ALA A 347 -2.86 -3.95 -12.93
CA ALA A 347 -2.91 -5.02 -13.93
C ALA A 347 -1.81 -6.08 -13.69
N THR A 348 -0.65 -5.66 -13.19
CA THR A 348 0.56 -6.48 -13.13
C THR A 348 1.32 -6.37 -11.80
N MET A 349 2.27 -7.28 -11.64
CA MET A 349 3.29 -7.27 -10.59
C MET A 349 4.65 -7.69 -11.17
N ARG A 350 5.74 -7.43 -10.43
CA ARG A 350 7.10 -7.85 -10.82
C ARG A 350 7.16 -9.37 -10.97
N ALA A 351 7.69 -9.85 -12.10
CA ALA A 351 7.65 -11.26 -12.48
C ALA A 351 8.34 -12.18 -11.47
N SER A 352 9.47 -11.77 -10.87
CA SER A 352 10.21 -12.56 -9.88
C SER A 352 9.38 -12.93 -8.64
N ASN A 353 8.38 -12.13 -8.29
CA ASN A 353 7.53 -12.38 -7.13
C ASN A 353 6.59 -13.59 -7.32
N ILE A 354 6.38 -14.07 -8.56
CA ILE A 354 5.56 -15.26 -8.79
C ILE A 354 6.10 -16.49 -8.07
N ILE A 355 7.43 -16.60 -7.92
CA ILE A 355 8.07 -17.74 -7.25
C ILE A 355 7.72 -17.74 -5.77
N LYS A 356 7.93 -16.59 -5.09
CA LYS A 356 7.62 -16.43 -3.66
C LYS A 356 6.14 -16.68 -3.37
N ASN A 357 5.28 -16.11 -4.20
CA ASN A 357 3.84 -16.28 -4.10
C ASN A 357 3.39 -17.73 -4.32
N SER A 358 3.87 -18.36 -5.39
CA SER A 358 3.50 -19.74 -5.73
C SER A 358 4.05 -20.72 -4.69
N ALA A 359 5.28 -20.51 -4.21
CA ALA A 359 5.88 -21.36 -3.17
C ALA A 359 5.00 -21.44 -1.92
N HIS A 360 4.37 -20.32 -1.50
CA HIS A 360 3.45 -20.34 -0.36
C HIS A 360 2.29 -21.33 -0.58
N TYR A 361 1.58 -21.25 -1.71
CA TYR A 361 0.44 -22.13 -1.99
C TYR A 361 0.87 -23.56 -2.31
N TRP A 362 1.90 -23.73 -3.13
CA TRP A 362 2.36 -25.04 -3.59
C TRP A 362 2.95 -25.85 -2.44
N ILE A 363 3.71 -25.22 -1.53
CA ILE A 363 4.32 -25.92 -0.40
C ILE A 363 3.31 -26.11 0.73
N LEU A 364 2.69 -25.02 1.24
CA LEU A 364 1.85 -25.13 2.44
C LEU A 364 0.48 -25.76 2.15
N SER A 365 -0.16 -25.40 1.03
CA SER A 365 -1.46 -25.97 0.67
C SER A 365 -1.35 -27.19 -0.21
N GLY A 366 -0.41 -27.23 -1.16
CA GLY A 366 -0.23 -28.38 -2.04
C GLY A 366 0.47 -29.52 -1.31
N ILE A 367 1.80 -29.43 -1.20
CA ILE A 367 2.66 -30.53 -0.72
C ILE A 367 2.34 -30.90 0.73
N ASN A 368 2.34 -29.93 1.65
CA ASN A 368 2.14 -30.19 3.07
C ASN A 368 0.76 -30.85 3.33
N LEU A 369 -0.34 -30.27 2.84
CA LEU A 369 -1.66 -30.88 3.07
C LEU A 369 -1.77 -32.26 2.40
N ALA A 370 -1.38 -32.37 1.13
CA ALA A 370 -1.52 -33.61 0.39
C ALA A 370 -0.66 -34.74 0.99
N TYR A 371 0.60 -34.45 1.29
CA TYR A 371 1.53 -35.43 1.84
C TYR A 371 1.05 -36.00 3.18
N TRP A 372 0.54 -35.16 4.08
CA TRP A 372 0.12 -35.63 5.40
C TRP A 372 -1.31 -36.18 5.42
N ALA A 373 -2.22 -35.68 4.57
CA ALA A 373 -3.60 -36.15 4.57
C ALA A 373 -3.76 -37.52 3.86
N TYR A 374 -2.94 -37.81 2.85
CA TYR A 374 -3.08 -39.02 2.04
C TYR A 374 -2.18 -40.19 2.46
N ALA A 375 -1.35 -39.99 3.48
CA ALA A 375 -0.54 -41.06 4.04
C ALA A 375 -1.42 -42.20 4.62
N PRO A 376 -1.03 -43.47 4.48
CA PRO A 376 -1.77 -44.61 5.04
C PRO A 376 -1.99 -44.54 6.55
N TRP A 377 -1.07 -43.93 7.29
CA TRP A 377 -1.13 -43.75 8.75
C TRP A 377 -1.79 -42.44 9.18
N ALA A 378 -2.28 -41.62 8.24
CA ALA A 378 -2.89 -40.34 8.57
C ALA A 378 -4.19 -40.54 9.37
N PRO A 379 -4.56 -39.60 10.28
CA PRO A 379 -5.88 -39.60 10.89
C PRO A 379 -7.03 -39.63 9.86
N THR A 380 -6.78 -39.11 8.66
CA THR A 380 -7.71 -39.15 7.52
C THR A 380 -7.91 -40.56 6.95
N ALA A 381 -6.96 -41.49 7.11
CA ALA A 381 -7.11 -42.88 6.70
C ALA A 381 -8.07 -43.67 7.60
N GLY A 382 -8.35 -43.17 8.82
CA GLY A 382 -9.25 -43.81 9.77
C GLY A 382 -10.73 -43.78 9.36
N LYS A 383 -11.58 -44.47 10.13
CA LYS A 383 -13.02 -44.54 9.89
C LYS A 383 -13.70 -43.15 9.98
N SER A 384 -14.71 -42.95 9.14
CA SER A 384 -15.56 -41.77 9.15
C SER A 384 -16.46 -41.75 10.39
N VAL A 385 -16.58 -40.59 11.02
CA VAL A 385 -17.63 -40.30 12.01
C VAL A 385 -18.72 -39.52 11.26
N PRO A 386 -19.88 -40.11 10.95
CA PRO A 386 -20.85 -39.50 10.01
C PRO A 386 -21.26 -38.08 10.39
N LEU A 387 -21.58 -37.84 11.67
CA LEU A 387 -21.98 -36.52 12.16
C LEU A 387 -20.90 -35.46 11.90
N ILE A 388 -19.65 -35.73 12.28
CA ILE A 388 -18.53 -34.80 12.10
C ILE A 388 -18.22 -34.61 10.61
N THR A 389 -18.29 -35.69 9.83
CA THR A 389 -17.99 -35.68 8.40
C THR A 389 -19.01 -34.82 7.64
N TYR A 390 -20.31 -35.04 7.89
CA TYR A 390 -21.37 -34.24 7.26
C TYR A 390 -21.37 -32.79 7.74
N ALA A 391 -21.11 -32.55 9.03
CA ALA A 391 -20.95 -31.19 9.54
C ALA A 391 -19.77 -30.47 8.87
N GLY A 392 -18.63 -31.15 8.68
CA GLY A 392 -17.46 -30.60 7.99
C GLY A 392 -17.72 -30.29 6.52
N ILE A 393 -18.40 -31.18 5.80
CA ILE A 393 -18.80 -30.97 4.39
C ILE A 393 -19.79 -29.79 4.28
N ALA A 394 -20.78 -29.73 5.17
CA ALA A 394 -21.76 -28.63 5.18
C ALA A 394 -21.08 -27.29 5.48
N LEU A 395 -20.17 -27.25 6.46
CA LEU A 395 -19.42 -26.05 6.82
C LEU A 395 -18.53 -25.57 5.66
N PHE A 396 -17.89 -26.51 4.96
CA PHE A 396 -17.13 -26.23 3.75
C PHE A 396 -18.00 -25.64 2.63
N ALA A 397 -19.12 -26.29 2.31
CA ALA A 397 -20.01 -25.83 1.25
C ALA A 397 -20.58 -24.43 1.55
N VAL A 398 -21.02 -24.18 2.78
CA VAL A 398 -21.51 -22.86 3.21
C VAL A 398 -20.38 -21.82 3.15
N GLY A 399 -19.17 -22.17 3.57
CA GLY A 399 -17.99 -21.31 3.50
C GLY A 399 -17.64 -20.92 2.07
N GLU A 400 -17.59 -21.87 1.14
CA GLU A 400 -17.30 -21.61 -0.27
C GLU A 400 -18.35 -20.72 -0.93
N VAL A 401 -19.64 -20.99 -0.68
CA VAL A 401 -20.75 -20.22 -1.26
C VAL A 401 -20.74 -18.79 -0.72
N LEU A 402 -20.56 -18.60 0.59
CA LEU A 402 -20.54 -17.26 1.19
C LEU A 402 -19.26 -16.48 0.83
N ASN A 403 -18.13 -17.18 0.67
CA ASN A 403 -16.91 -16.57 0.14
C ASN A 403 -17.11 -16.09 -1.31
N LEU A 404 -17.69 -16.93 -2.19
CA LEU A 404 -18.02 -16.56 -3.57
C LEU A 404 -18.99 -15.38 -3.65
N TYR A 405 -20.07 -15.43 -2.85
CA TYR A 405 -21.02 -14.33 -2.71
C TYR A 405 -20.29 -13.02 -2.37
N THR A 406 -19.36 -13.07 -1.42
CA THR A 406 -18.58 -11.91 -1.02
C THR A 406 -17.72 -11.38 -2.16
N HIS A 407 -17.07 -12.23 -2.95
CA HIS A 407 -16.29 -11.80 -4.11
C HIS A 407 -17.16 -11.16 -5.19
N ILE A 408 -18.38 -11.67 -5.43
CA ILE A 408 -19.34 -11.05 -6.36
C ILE A 408 -19.78 -9.66 -5.86
N VAL A 409 -20.07 -9.52 -4.56
CA VAL A 409 -20.37 -8.22 -3.95
C VAL A 409 -19.22 -7.25 -4.15
N LEU A 410 -17.97 -7.68 -3.88
CA LEU A 410 -16.78 -6.85 -4.04
C LEU A 410 -16.53 -6.45 -5.50
N LYS A 411 -16.79 -7.34 -6.47
CA LYS A 411 -16.73 -7.04 -7.91
C LYS A 411 -17.69 -5.91 -8.28
N ASN A 412 -18.91 -5.95 -7.75
CA ASN A 412 -19.99 -5.02 -8.07
C ASN A 412 -19.82 -3.62 -7.43
N LEU A 413 -18.84 -3.44 -6.53
CA LEU A 413 -18.49 -2.12 -5.99
C LEU A 413 -17.83 -1.20 -7.01
N ARG A 414 -17.35 -1.74 -8.14
CA ARG A 414 -16.90 -0.95 -9.28
C ARG A 414 -17.99 -0.97 -10.34
N ARG A 415 -18.86 0.05 -10.34
CA ARG A 415 -19.75 0.28 -11.47
C ARG A 415 -18.91 0.67 -12.70
N PRO A 416 -19.20 0.12 -13.90
CA PRO A 416 -18.55 0.59 -15.12
C PRO A 416 -18.79 2.09 -15.30
N GLY A 417 -17.73 2.89 -15.44
CA GLY A 417 -17.81 4.32 -15.75
C GLY A 417 -17.78 5.29 -14.56
N THR A 418 -17.57 4.84 -13.31
CA THR A 418 -17.40 5.73 -12.14
C THR A 418 -16.12 5.42 -11.38
N THR A 419 -15.42 6.46 -10.91
CA THR A 419 -14.19 6.38 -10.09
C THR A 419 -14.45 6.19 -8.59
N GLU A 420 -15.71 6.29 -8.14
CA GLU A 420 -16.05 6.14 -6.72
C GLU A 420 -15.97 4.68 -6.25
N ARG A 421 -15.14 4.44 -5.23
CA ARG A 421 -15.04 3.15 -4.55
C ARG A 421 -16.18 3.02 -3.54
N GLY A 422 -17.15 2.13 -3.77
CA GLY A 422 -18.24 1.93 -2.82
C GLY A 422 -17.83 1.22 -1.52
N ILE A 423 -18.56 1.48 -0.42
CA ILE A 423 -18.42 0.72 0.83
C ILE A 423 -19.16 -0.62 0.70
N PRO A 424 -18.52 -1.78 0.92
CA PRO A 424 -19.17 -3.07 0.82
C PRO A 424 -20.30 -3.24 1.85
N ARG A 425 -21.44 -3.75 1.39
CA ARG A 425 -22.59 -4.14 2.21
C ARG A 425 -23.09 -5.52 1.78
N GLY A 426 -23.70 -6.26 2.70
CA GLY A 426 -24.22 -7.61 2.46
C GLY A 426 -23.94 -8.55 3.62
N ILE A 427 -24.15 -9.84 3.39
CA ILE A 427 -23.92 -10.91 4.38
C ILE A 427 -22.47 -10.85 4.90
N GLY A 428 -22.31 -10.93 6.22
CA GLY A 428 -21.01 -10.87 6.91
C GLY A 428 -20.39 -9.47 7.02
N PHE A 429 -20.72 -8.53 6.13
CA PHE A 429 -20.17 -7.16 6.18
C PHE A 429 -20.70 -6.32 7.34
N SER A 430 -21.74 -6.74 8.06
CA SER A 430 -22.12 -6.12 9.33
C SER A 430 -21.22 -6.57 10.49
N LEU A 431 -20.63 -7.76 10.40
CA LEU A 431 -19.86 -8.39 11.48
C LEU A 431 -18.37 -8.09 11.38
N VAL A 432 -17.79 -8.27 10.19
CA VAL A 432 -16.34 -8.16 9.96
C VAL A 432 -16.00 -7.30 8.75
N THR A 433 -14.78 -6.78 8.68
CA THR A 433 -14.31 -5.99 7.54
C THR A 433 -14.12 -6.83 6.28
N CYS A 434 -13.59 -8.04 6.43
CA CYS A 434 -13.28 -8.95 5.32
C CYS A 434 -14.03 -10.28 5.45
N PRO A 435 -15.34 -10.33 5.10
CA PRO A 435 -16.12 -11.56 5.19
C PRO A 435 -15.60 -12.67 4.29
N ASN A 436 -14.94 -12.34 3.18
CA ASN A 436 -14.33 -13.32 2.28
C ASN A 436 -13.29 -14.17 3.04
N TYR A 437 -12.39 -13.53 3.80
CA TYR A 437 -11.41 -14.25 4.63
C TYR A 437 -12.07 -15.04 5.75
N PHE A 438 -13.11 -14.50 6.39
CA PHE A 438 -13.86 -15.20 7.42
C PHE A 438 -14.50 -16.49 6.89
N PHE A 439 -15.20 -16.42 5.77
CA PHE A 439 -15.85 -17.59 5.16
C PHE A 439 -14.85 -18.59 4.56
N GLU A 440 -13.68 -18.13 4.13
CA GLU A 440 -12.59 -19.01 3.69
C GLU A 440 -12.03 -19.82 4.85
N ILE A 441 -11.77 -19.19 5.99
CA ILE A 441 -11.33 -19.88 7.21
C ILE A 441 -12.40 -20.88 7.66
N MET A 442 -13.67 -20.50 7.61
CA MET A 442 -14.79 -21.41 7.91
C MET A 442 -14.78 -22.63 6.99
N ALA A 443 -14.52 -22.45 5.68
CA ALA A 443 -14.42 -23.56 4.76
C ALA A 443 -13.25 -24.50 5.12
N TRP A 444 -12.09 -23.94 5.45
CA TRP A 444 -10.92 -24.71 5.88
C TRP A 444 -11.08 -25.40 7.24
N ILE A 445 -11.90 -24.86 8.16
CA ILE A 445 -12.33 -25.58 9.37
C ILE A 445 -13.17 -26.80 8.97
N GLY A 446 -14.03 -26.68 7.95
CA GLY A 446 -14.75 -27.81 7.37
C GLY A 446 -13.82 -28.90 6.85
N VAL A 447 -12.76 -28.52 6.13
CA VAL A 447 -11.70 -29.45 5.68
C VAL A 447 -11.00 -30.09 6.88
N LEU A 448 -10.68 -29.33 7.93
CA LEU A 448 -10.05 -29.85 9.15
C LEU A 448 -10.93 -30.89 9.87
N LEU A 449 -12.25 -30.70 9.92
CA LEU A 449 -13.16 -31.67 10.55
C LEU A 449 -13.18 -33.01 9.80
N VAL A 450 -13.04 -32.99 8.47
CA VAL A 450 -12.98 -34.20 7.64
C VAL A 450 -11.58 -34.82 7.67
N SER A 451 -10.54 -34.02 7.49
CA SER A 451 -9.15 -34.50 7.39
C SER A 451 -8.61 -34.95 8.75
N ARG A 452 -8.98 -34.26 9.83
CA ARG A 452 -8.45 -34.43 11.19
C ARG A 452 -6.92 -34.35 11.23
N SER A 453 -6.31 -33.63 10.29
CA SER A 453 -4.86 -33.58 10.10
C SER A 453 -4.25 -32.36 10.79
N LEU A 454 -3.16 -32.57 11.53
CA LEU A 454 -2.34 -31.49 12.10
C LEU A 454 -1.76 -30.58 11.01
N SER A 455 -1.50 -31.13 9.82
CA SER A 455 -1.06 -30.34 8.67
C SER A 455 -2.12 -29.31 8.25
N THR A 456 -3.41 -29.67 8.32
CA THR A 456 -4.52 -28.73 8.07
C THR A 456 -4.60 -27.66 9.16
N VAL A 457 -4.33 -28.01 10.43
CA VAL A 457 -4.24 -27.02 11.52
C VAL A 457 -3.12 -26.02 11.26
N LEU A 458 -1.92 -26.51 10.92
CA LEU A 458 -0.77 -25.66 10.60
C LEU A 458 -1.10 -24.70 9.46
N PHE A 459 -1.66 -25.20 8.37
CA PHE A 459 -2.09 -24.38 7.24
C PHE A 459 -3.11 -23.31 7.67
N LEU A 460 -4.13 -23.69 8.44
CA LEU A 460 -5.17 -22.79 8.92
C LEU A 460 -4.58 -21.66 9.79
N VAL A 461 -3.62 -21.97 10.66
CA VAL A 461 -2.96 -20.98 11.53
C VAL A 461 -2.14 -20.01 10.69
N VAL A 462 -1.30 -20.51 9.78
CA VAL A 462 -0.43 -19.67 8.94
C VAL A 462 -1.25 -18.81 7.98
N ALA A 463 -2.17 -19.41 7.23
CA ALA A 463 -3.04 -18.69 6.31
C ALA A 463 -3.99 -17.73 7.03
N GLY A 464 -4.55 -18.15 8.17
CA GLY A 464 -5.42 -17.34 9.02
C GLY A 464 -4.71 -16.11 9.58
N ALA A 465 -3.47 -16.26 10.07
CA ALA A 465 -2.66 -15.13 10.56
C ALA A 465 -2.37 -14.12 9.46
N GLN A 466 -1.99 -14.60 8.26
CA GLN A 466 -1.75 -13.75 7.10
C GLN A 466 -3.00 -12.98 6.68
N MET A 467 -4.14 -13.67 6.57
CA MET A 467 -5.43 -13.05 6.25
C MET A 467 -5.87 -12.03 7.31
N ALA A 468 -5.64 -12.30 8.60
CA ALA A 468 -5.92 -11.38 9.69
C ALA A 468 -5.07 -10.10 9.57
N ALA A 469 -3.77 -10.24 9.27
CA ALA A 469 -2.89 -9.10 9.04
C ALA A 469 -3.35 -8.25 7.84
N TRP A 470 -3.73 -8.88 6.73
CA TRP A 470 -4.28 -8.20 5.56
C TRP A 470 -5.63 -7.54 5.85
N GLY A 471 -6.49 -8.20 6.64
CA GLY A 471 -7.77 -7.66 7.08
C GLY A 471 -7.61 -6.39 7.90
N LYS A 472 -6.67 -6.37 8.86
CA LYS A 472 -6.33 -5.17 9.65
C LYS A 472 -5.85 -4.02 8.77
N LYS A 473 -4.96 -4.30 7.81
CA LYS A 473 -4.48 -3.29 6.85
C LYS A 473 -5.63 -2.71 6.02
N LYS A 474 -6.57 -3.56 5.57
CA LYS A 474 -7.75 -3.16 4.80
C LYS A 474 -8.73 -2.31 5.62
N GLU A 475 -8.94 -2.67 6.89
CA GLU A 475 -9.76 -1.88 7.83
C GLU A 475 -9.18 -0.48 8.06
N ARG A 476 -7.86 -0.37 8.30
CA ARG A 476 -7.18 0.93 8.45
C ARG A 476 -7.35 1.78 7.19
N ARG A 477 -7.21 1.17 6.00
CA ARG A 477 -7.41 1.87 4.73
C ARG A 477 -8.84 2.36 4.56
N TYR A 478 -9.86 1.56 4.84
CA TYR A 478 -11.26 1.99 4.73
C TYR A 478 -11.60 3.15 5.67
N ARG A 479 -11.05 3.17 6.89
CA ARG A 479 -11.21 4.32 7.80
C ARG A 479 -10.60 5.60 7.23
N LYS A 480 -9.40 5.50 6.66
CA LYS A 480 -8.70 6.64 6.04
C LYS A 480 -9.42 7.12 4.77
N GLU A 481 -9.91 6.19 3.95
CA GLU A 481 -10.52 6.48 2.64
C GLU A 481 -11.94 7.03 2.76
N PHE A 482 -12.74 6.53 3.71
CA PHE A 482 -14.17 6.86 3.80
C PHE A 482 -14.54 7.76 4.99
N GLY A 483 -13.62 8.01 5.92
CA GLY A 483 -13.87 8.83 7.11
C GLY A 483 -15.17 8.43 7.81
N ASP A 484 -16.02 9.42 8.07
CA ASP A 484 -17.28 9.26 8.80
C ASP A 484 -18.33 8.40 8.07
N LYS A 485 -18.20 8.21 6.75
CA LYS A 485 -19.11 7.35 5.97
C LYS A 485 -18.93 5.88 6.29
N TYR A 486 -17.79 5.47 6.87
CA TYR A 486 -17.49 4.10 7.21
C TYR A 486 -17.62 3.84 8.71
N LYS A 487 -18.59 2.99 9.08
CA LYS A 487 -18.72 2.54 10.46
C LYS A 487 -17.55 1.63 10.83
N LYS A 488 -16.69 2.12 11.72
CA LYS A 488 -15.58 1.37 12.32
C LYS A 488 -16.07 0.01 12.81
N LYS A 489 -15.38 -1.05 12.41
CA LYS A 489 -15.66 -2.41 12.87
C LYS A 489 -14.68 -2.82 13.96
N ARG A 490 -15.18 -3.58 14.93
CA ARG A 490 -14.39 -4.13 16.02
C ARG A 490 -13.52 -5.29 15.54
N PHE A 491 -13.98 -6.02 14.53
CA PHE A 491 -13.35 -7.23 14.02
C PHE A 491 -13.01 -7.09 12.53
N ALA A 492 -11.74 -7.33 12.19
CA ALA A 492 -11.29 -7.29 10.81
C ALA A 492 -11.63 -8.58 10.06
N VAL A 493 -11.47 -9.72 10.73
CA VAL A 493 -11.68 -11.07 10.16
C VAL A 493 -12.42 -11.97 11.13
N PHE A 494 -12.12 -11.92 12.44
CA PHE A 494 -12.68 -12.85 13.42
C PHE A 494 -13.52 -12.14 14.48
N PRO A 495 -14.82 -12.47 14.57
CA PRO A 495 -15.62 -12.04 15.70
C PRO A 495 -15.01 -12.54 17.03
N GLY A 496 -14.66 -11.61 17.91
CA GLY A 496 -14.15 -11.89 19.27
C GLY A 496 -12.64 -11.96 19.44
N LEU A 497 -11.84 -12.06 18.38
CA LEU A 497 -10.38 -12.21 18.47
C LEU A 497 -9.60 -11.11 17.73
N VAL A 498 -10.04 -10.72 16.51
CA VAL A 498 -9.30 -9.79 15.62
C VAL A 498 -10.19 -8.98 14.69
#